data_AF-A0A847CYR3-F1
#
_entry.id   AF-A0A847CYR3-F1
#
_cell.length_a   1.000
_cell.length_b   1.000
_cell.length_c   1.000
_cell.angle_alpha   90.00
_cell.angle_beta   90.00
_cell.angle_gamma   90.00
#
_symmetry.space_group_name_H-M   'P 1'
#
loop_
_entity.id
_entity.type
_entity.pdbx_description
1 polymer ?
#
loop_
_entity_poly.entity_id
_entity_poly.type
_entity_poly.pdbx_seq_one_letter_code
_entity_poly.pdbx_strand_id
1 'polypeptide(L)'
;MDKFELLKQYKELLDEGIITQEDFDKKKKEILDTTFELDKIDKDVEIPKKNINNSFLKKAKNVLKGESTSITITSSLPEELTEEEKEEIRKNDLYDLAISLGGKETSKEKGEAIEKLKSLEGWKDSDRLIEQYSKEFEIVKRKEEEEKERLKKEDDLKMHEAIRSAKKFGIIAGIVLLLIILFYSFIYFSKFNINSFEKMNKATLHGLNYEVPTTFSEIESPSEDTIARYSIEQNRKVMAVLEVVYTEDYDLEYNKEQEHIADASKGISEIIPSNNCVELEDCFDSSCFKVVVYEEKDGVRGTDALVETVIKSFDGNSYTNPRSGEGIIATYTGSTKAGVTIDADSEGILVTEKFNTGVAEGVKTYTDWKIKEPVTLASGETSTVIISVNGQDVSMDVTCSDLSESQFKDSCSNLDYKNQLRASSTGEHIKIYGKVIQDCGNGCFRITSGGSSWDDVYMVVTTSSDIVEDDWVTCYGTTTGIYTYKTVLGASQSIPSMSAKYIDR
;
A
#
# COMPACT_ATOMS: atom_id res chain seq x y z
N MET A 1 -10.85 21.77 14.43
CA MET A 1 -10.66 20.98 13.21
C MET A 1 -9.97 19.71 13.63
N ASP A 2 -10.50 18.54 13.25
CA ASP A 2 -9.94 17.25 13.66
C ASP A 2 -8.51 17.09 13.11
N LYS A 3 -7.61 16.47 13.88
CA LYS A 3 -6.22 16.20 13.47
C LYS A 3 -6.18 15.35 12.20
N PHE A 4 -7.13 14.42 12.06
CA PHE A 4 -7.29 13.61 10.85
C PHE A 4 -7.71 14.44 9.64
N GLU A 5 -8.66 15.36 9.81
CA GLU A 5 -9.08 16.27 8.74
C GLU A 5 -7.93 17.18 8.29
N LEU A 6 -7.10 17.63 9.23
CA LEU A 6 -5.93 18.47 8.94
C LEU A 6 -4.85 17.68 8.17
N LEU A 7 -4.55 16.45 8.61
CA LEU A 7 -3.60 15.57 7.91
C LEU A 7 -4.08 15.22 6.50
N LYS A 8 -5.40 15.02 6.31
CA LYS A 8 -5.98 14.76 4.99
C LYS A 8 -5.77 15.93 4.03
N GLN A 9 -5.98 17.16 4.49
CA GLN A 9 -5.72 18.36 3.67
C GLN A 9 -4.23 18.50 3.31
N TYR A 10 -3.33 18.24 4.26
CA TYR A 10 -1.89 18.27 3.95
C TYR A 10 -1.48 17.16 2.97
N LYS A 11 -2.16 16.02 3.01
CA LYS A 11 -1.92 14.94 2.05
C LYS A 11 -2.42 15.33 0.65
N GLU A 12 -3.59 15.97 0.55
CA GLU A 12 -4.09 16.50 -0.72
C GLU A 12 -3.11 17.52 -1.33
N LEU A 13 -2.49 18.38 -0.50
CA LEU A 13 -1.46 19.33 -0.97
C LEU A 13 -0.16 18.64 -1.43
N LEU A 14 0.20 17.51 -0.80
CA LEU A 14 1.35 16.70 -1.22
C LEU A 14 1.06 16.02 -2.56
N ASP A 15 -0.13 15.45 -2.71
CA ASP A 15 -0.58 14.76 -3.93
C ASP A 15 -0.72 15.76 -5.10
N GLU A 16 -1.08 17.01 -4.83
CA GLU A 16 -1.10 18.10 -5.80
C GLU A 16 0.30 18.70 -6.09
N GLY A 17 1.36 18.20 -5.44
CA GLY A 17 2.75 18.68 -5.62
C GLY A 17 2.99 20.10 -5.08
N ILE A 18 2.11 20.61 -4.23
CA ILE A 18 2.17 21.96 -3.64
C ILE A 18 3.21 22.01 -2.51
N ILE A 19 3.36 20.90 -1.80
CA ILE A 19 4.37 20.72 -0.74
C ILE A 19 5.23 19.50 -1.05
N THR A 20 6.46 19.48 -0.52
CA THR A 20 7.33 18.31 -0.64
C THR A 20 6.97 17.24 0.38
N GLN A 21 7.43 16.00 0.16
CA GLN A 21 7.31 14.92 1.14
C GLN A 21 7.93 15.30 2.50
N GLU A 22 9.06 16.02 2.48
CA GLU A 22 9.74 16.51 3.68
C GLU A 22 8.89 17.54 4.46
N ASP A 23 8.19 18.42 3.75
CA ASP A 23 7.26 19.38 4.36
C ASP A 23 6.03 18.69 4.98
N PHE A 24 5.50 17.66 4.30
CA PHE A 24 4.39 16.85 4.78
C PHE A 24 4.76 16.09 6.06
N ASP A 25 5.91 15.41 6.07
CA ASP A 25 6.35 14.62 7.22
C ASP A 25 6.68 15.49 8.45
N LYS A 26 7.26 16.67 8.21
CA LYS A 26 7.45 17.67 9.27
C LYS A 26 6.11 18.12 9.86
N LYS A 27 5.11 18.39 9.03
CA LYS A 27 3.79 18.83 9.51
C LYS A 27 3.01 17.72 10.18
N LYS A 28 3.11 16.50 9.66
CA LYS A 28 2.53 15.30 10.26
C LYS A 28 3.07 15.08 11.67
N LYS A 29 4.38 15.23 11.86
CA LYS A 29 5.02 15.18 13.16
C LYS A 29 4.51 16.29 14.09
N GLU A 30 4.44 17.53 13.63
CA GLU A 30 3.91 18.65 14.43
C GLU A 30 2.45 18.43 14.88
N ILE A 31 1.57 17.94 13.99
CA ILE A 31 0.14 17.69 14.28
C ILE A 31 -0.04 16.54 15.28
N LEU A 32 0.76 15.48 15.14
CA LEU A 32 0.69 14.29 15.98
C LEU A 32 1.34 14.52 17.36
N ASP A 33 2.45 15.28 17.43
CA ASP A 33 3.14 15.62 18.69
C ASP A 33 2.43 16.68 19.55
N THR A 34 1.36 17.32 19.04
CA THR A 34 0.65 18.34 19.82
C THR A 34 -0.15 17.69 20.97
N THR A 35 0.49 17.59 22.14
CA THR A 35 -0.13 17.44 23.46
C THR A 35 -0.48 18.85 23.97
N PHE A 36 -1.76 19.08 24.30
CA PHE A 36 -2.32 20.17 25.10
C PHE A 36 -1.46 21.45 25.31
N GLU A 37 -1.75 22.53 24.58
CA GLU A 37 -1.94 23.89 25.13
C GLU A 37 -2.42 24.87 24.05
N LEU A 38 -3.68 25.29 24.17
CA LEU A 38 -4.21 26.50 23.55
C LEU A 38 -3.77 27.69 24.42
N ASP A 39 -2.67 28.36 24.06
CA ASP A 39 -2.50 29.82 24.18
C ASP A 39 -1.05 30.23 23.85
N LYS A 40 -0.84 30.79 22.65
CA LYS A 40 -0.08 32.03 22.39
C LYS A 40 0.10 32.26 20.90
N ILE A 41 -0.41 33.41 20.49
CA ILE A 41 -0.27 34.11 19.21
C ILE A 41 1.21 34.45 18.96
N ASP A 42 1.73 34.36 17.72
CA ASP A 42 2.14 35.58 17.00
C ASP A 42 2.35 35.43 15.48
N LYS A 43 2.12 36.57 14.84
CA LYS A 43 2.20 36.90 13.42
C LYS A 43 3.65 36.84 12.92
N ASP A 44 3.75 36.85 11.59
CA ASP A 44 4.94 37.07 10.77
C ASP A 44 5.78 35.83 10.47
N VAL A 45 5.43 35.18 9.35
CA VAL A 45 6.40 34.43 8.54
C VAL A 45 6.53 35.13 7.19
N GLU A 46 7.67 35.80 7.00
CA GLU A 46 8.09 36.35 5.71
C GLU A 46 8.40 35.22 4.72
N ILE A 47 7.77 35.25 3.55
CA ILE A 47 8.07 34.37 2.42
C ILE A 47 9.15 35.04 1.55
N PRO A 48 10.29 34.38 1.27
CA PRO A 48 11.28 34.87 0.32
C PRO A 48 10.70 34.95 -1.09
N LYS A 49 10.63 36.16 -1.64
CA LYS A 49 10.18 36.43 -3.01
C LYS A 49 11.18 35.87 -4.02
N LYS A 50 10.78 34.86 -4.78
CA LYS A 50 11.21 34.74 -6.19
C LYS A 50 10.14 34.07 -7.06
N ASN A 51 9.65 34.88 -8.01
CA ASN A 51 8.82 34.55 -9.17
C ASN A 51 7.57 33.70 -8.93
N ILE A 52 6.49 34.35 -8.46
CA ILE A 52 5.13 33.83 -8.57
C ILE A 52 4.24 34.87 -9.25
N ASN A 53 3.47 34.39 -10.22
CA ASN A 53 2.60 35.14 -11.11
C ASN A 53 1.46 35.83 -10.32
N ASN A 54 1.28 37.14 -10.51
CA ASN A 54 0.43 38.00 -9.67
C ASN A 54 -1.10 37.72 -9.73
N SER A 55 -1.59 36.80 -10.57
CA SER A 55 -3.01 36.41 -10.57
C SER A 55 -3.36 35.39 -9.47
N PHE A 56 -2.38 34.60 -9.00
CA PHE A 56 -2.59 33.55 -8.00
C PHE A 56 -2.63 34.07 -6.56
N LEU A 57 -1.83 35.10 -6.23
CA LEU A 57 -1.86 35.76 -4.92
C LEU A 57 -3.20 36.45 -4.63
N LYS A 58 -3.95 36.83 -5.67
CA LYS A 58 -5.30 37.39 -5.54
C LYS A 58 -6.34 36.29 -5.22
N LYS A 59 -6.12 35.07 -5.71
CA LYS A 59 -6.98 33.91 -5.48
C LYS A 59 -6.81 33.37 -4.05
N ALA A 60 -5.57 33.24 -3.58
CA ALA A 60 -5.26 32.81 -2.21
C ALA A 60 -5.77 33.79 -1.13
N LYS A 61 -5.72 35.11 -1.40
CA LYS A 61 -6.24 36.13 -0.47
C LYS A 61 -7.77 36.15 -0.35
N ASN A 62 -8.51 35.67 -1.36
CA ASN A 62 -9.97 35.65 -1.33
C ASN A 62 -10.50 34.42 -0.57
N VAL A 63 -9.80 33.28 -0.63
CA VAL A 63 -10.14 32.06 0.13
C VAL A 63 -9.92 32.27 1.63
N LEU A 64 -8.84 32.95 2.02
CA LEU A 64 -8.54 33.27 3.43
C LEU A 64 -9.46 34.34 4.06
N LYS A 65 -10.37 34.95 3.30
CA LYS A 65 -11.31 35.97 3.79
C LYS A 65 -12.76 35.50 3.94
N GLY A 66 -13.08 34.25 3.63
CA GLY A 66 -14.40 33.68 3.91
C GLY A 66 -15.55 34.29 3.11
N GLU A 67 -15.30 34.78 1.89
CA GLU A 67 -16.39 35.18 0.98
C GLU A 67 -16.77 34.00 0.08
N SER A 68 -17.95 33.44 0.36
CA SER A 68 -18.53 32.28 -0.31
C SER A 68 -18.80 32.60 -1.79
N THR A 69 -18.23 31.83 -2.70
CA THR A 69 -18.72 31.74 -4.09
C THR A 69 -18.97 30.27 -4.38
N SER A 70 -20.23 29.94 -4.62
CA SER A 70 -20.70 28.61 -5.00
C SER A 70 -20.03 28.16 -6.29
N ILE A 71 -19.33 27.03 -6.24
CA ILE A 71 -18.86 26.33 -7.43
C ILE A 71 -19.61 25.01 -7.51
N THR A 72 -20.36 24.86 -8.60
CA THR A 72 -21.03 23.62 -9.00
C THR A 72 -19.98 22.53 -9.22
N ILE A 73 -20.03 21.46 -8.43
CA ILE A 73 -19.21 20.26 -8.63
C ILE A 73 -19.97 19.36 -9.60
N THR A 74 -19.48 19.25 -10.83
CA THR A 74 -19.78 18.10 -11.69
C THR A 74 -18.83 16.98 -11.31
N SER A 75 -19.34 15.92 -10.69
CA SER A 75 -18.59 14.69 -10.42
C SER A 75 -18.46 13.86 -11.69
N SER A 76 -17.29 13.85 -12.30
CA SER A 76 -16.86 12.75 -13.17
C SER A 76 -16.02 11.77 -12.33
N LEU A 77 -16.33 10.48 -12.43
CA LEU A 77 -15.55 9.38 -11.86
C LEU A 77 -14.07 9.45 -12.32
N PRO A 78 -13.09 8.92 -11.56
CA PRO A 78 -11.72 8.79 -12.04
C PRO A 78 -11.72 7.85 -13.25
N GLU A 79 -11.25 8.35 -14.39
CA GLU A 79 -10.99 7.54 -15.58
C GLU A 79 -9.96 6.46 -15.24
N GLU A 80 -10.24 5.24 -15.66
CA GLU A 80 -9.32 4.11 -15.59
C GLU A 80 -8.06 4.45 -16.41
N LEU A 81 -6.89 4.35 -15.77
CA LEU A 81 -5.61 4.64 -16.42
C LEU A 81 -5.46 3.75 -17.66
N THR A 82 -5.22 4.38 -18.81
CA THR A 82 -4.95 3.70 -20.06
C THR A 82 -3.64 2.91 -19.97
N GLU A 83 -3.49 1.86 -20.79
CA GLU A 83 -2.25 1.09 -20.85
C GLU A 83 -1.03 1.95 -21.24
N GLU A 84 -1.25 3.05 -21.96
CA GLU A 84 -0.22 4.04 -22.27
C GLU A 84 0.24 4.79 -21.02
N GLU A 85 -0.69 5.19 -20.14
CA GLU A 85 -0.37 5.85 -18.87
C GLU A 85 0.30 4.90 -17.87
N LYS A 86 -0.13 3.64 -17.81
CA LYS A 86 0.55 2.61 -16.99
C LYS A 86 1.99 2.37 -17.46
N GLU A 87 2.21 2.31 -18.76
CA GLU A 87 3.55 2.14 -19.34
C GLU A 87 4.43 3.38 -19.14
N GLU A 88 3.85 4.58 -19.15
CA GLU A 88 4.56 5.82 -18.81
C GLU A 88 4.99 5.85 -17.33
N ILE A 89 4.12 5.45 -16.41
CA ILE A 89 4.46 5.31 -14.98
C ILE A 89 5.60 4.31 -14.78
N ARG A 90 5.50 3.12 -15.37
CA ARG A 90 6.57 2.10 -15.29
C ARG A 90 7.92 2.61 -15.79
N LYS A 91 7.92 3.35 -16.90
CA LYS A 91 9.14 3.97 -17.46
C LYS A 91 9.68 5.08 -16.58
N ASN A 92 8.82 5.84 -15.90
CA ASN A 92 9.23 6.87 -14.95
C ASN A 92 9.88 6.26 -13.70
N ASP A 93 9.28 5.21 -13.12
CA ASP A 93 9.83 4.54 -11.94
C ASP A 93 11.21 3.92 -12.21
N LEU A 94 11.35 3.24 -13.36
CA LEU A 94 12.63 2.67 -13.79
C LEU A 94 13.70 3.75 -14.03
N TYR A 95 13.28 4.90 -14.55
CA TYR A 95 14.17 6.03 -14.81
C TYR A 95 14.68 6.65 -13.51
N ASP A 96 13.80 6.89 -12.54
CA ASP A 96 14.15 7.49 -11.25
C ASP A 96 15.05 6.56 -10.42
N LEU A 97 14.78 5.24 -10.47
CA LEU A 97 15.64 4.24 -9.87
C LEU A 97 17.04 4.25 -10.50
N ALA A 98 17.13 4.37 -11.83
CA ALA A 98 18.42 4.40 -12.52
C ALA A 98 19.23 5.66 -12.20
N ILE A 99 18.60 6.82 -12.04
CA ILE A 99 19.26 8.05 -11.57
C ILE A 99 19.81 7.87 -10.15
N SER A 100 19.00 7.29 -9.25
CA SER A 100 19.40 7.03 -7.87
C SER A 100 20.64 6.13 -7.77
N LEU A 101 20.67 5.05 -8.56
CA LEU A 101 21.80 4.13 -8.64
C LEU A 101 23.03 4.76 -9.31
N GLY A 102 22.82 5.53 -10.37
CA GLY A 102 23.91 6.18 -11.11
C GLY A 102 24.67 7.23 -10.30
N GLY A 103 24.00 7.86 -9.31
CA GLY A 103 24.61 8.78 -8.35
C GLY A 103 25.51 8.14 -7.30
N LYS A 104 25.59 6.81 -7.23
CA LYS A 104 26.43 6.08 -6.26
C LYS A 104 27.89 5.93 -6.72
N GLU A 105 28.77 5.55 -5.80
CA GLU A 105 30.22 5.55 -6.00
C GLU A 105 30.81 4.19 -6.44
N THR A 106 30.05 3.09 -6.38
CA THR A 106 30.60 1.76 -6.70
C THR A 106 30.40 1.35 -8.16
N SER A 107 31.29 0.50 -8.68
CA SER A 107 31.16 0.00 -10.06
C SER A 107 29.89 -0.85 -10.23
N LYS A 108 29.50 -1.63 -9.23
CA LYS A 108 28.30 -2.48 -9.25
C LYS A 108 27.03 -1.66 -9.48
N GLU A 109 26.79 -0.65 -8.66
CA GLU A 109 25.58 0.17 -8.71
C GLU A 109 25.49 0.98 -10.02
N LYS A 110 26.63 1.50 -10.50
CA LYS A 110 26.70 2.16 -11.82
C LYS A 110 26.42 1.19 -12.97
N GLY A 111 26.84 -0.07 -12.86
CA GLY A 111 26.51 -1.13 -13.81
C GLY A 111 25.00 -1.38 -13.89
N GLU A 112 24.35 -1.50 -12.75
CA GLU A 112 22.89 -1.69 -12.65
C GLU A 112 22.11 -0.48 -13.19
N ALA A 113 22.59 0.75 -12.93
CA ALA A 113 22.01 1.96 -13.51
C ALA A 113 22.04 1.96 -15.04
N ILE A 114 23.16 1.55 -15.64
CA ILE A 114 23.32 1.46 -17.10
C ILE A 114 22.36 0.42 -17.70
N GLU A 115 22.20 -0.74 -17.07
CA GLU A 115 21.26 -1.77 -17.55
C GLU A 115 19.81 -1.30 -17.53
N LYS A 116 19.39 -0.63 -16.46
CA LYS A 116 18.04 -0.07 -16.35
C LYS A 116 17.81 1.02 -17.41
N LEU A 117 18.77 1.91 -17.65
CA LEU A 117 18.64 2.93 -18.70
C LEU A 117 18.62 2.33 -20.11
N LYS A 118 19.36 1.24 -20.37
CA LYS A 118 19.29 0.53 -21.66
C LYS A 118 17.90 -0.03 -21.96
N SER A 119 17.16 -0.44 -20.94
CA SER A 119 15.75 -0.85 -21.10
C SER A 119 14.81 0.32 -21.44
N LEU A 120 15.32 1.55 -21.38
CA LEU A 120 14.63 2.82 -21.63
C LEU A 120 15.27 3.58 -22.83
N GLU A 121 15.84 2.88 -23.80
CA GLU A 121 16.48 3.51 -24.98
C GLU A 121 15.51 4.48 -25.70
N GLY A 122 15.97 5.70 -25.97
CA GLY A 122 15.15 6.76 -26.59
C GLY A 122 14.10 7.42 -25.67
N TRP A 123 14.10 7.10 -24.37
CA TRP A 123 13.20 7.70 -23.37
C TRP A 123 13.91 8.74 -22.50
N LYS A 124 13.37 9.97 -22.44
CA LYS A 124 14.00 11.13 -21.77
C LYS A 124 15.47 11.30 -22.23
N ASP A 125 16.40 11.51 -21.30
CA ASP A 125 17.84 11.60 -21.56
C ASP A 125 18.60 10.32 -21.22
N SER A 126 17.94 9.16 -21.30
CA SER A 126 18.54 7.84 -21.00
C SER A 126 19.82 7.59 -21.79
N ASP A 127 19.84 7.85 -23.10
CA ASP A 127 21.01 7.62 -23.97
C ASP A 127 22.22 8.44 -23.52
N ARG A 128 21.99 9.69 -23.10
CA ARG A 128 23.02 10.58 -22.56
C ARG A 128 23.55 10.06 -21.23
N LEU A 129 22.66 9.60 -20.35
CA LEU A 129 23.02 9.05 -19.04
C LEU A 129 23.76 7.71 -19.17
N ILE A 130 23.39 6.87 -20.14
CA ILE A 130 24.13 5.64 -20.46
C ILE A 130 25.57 5.97 -20.83
N GLU A 131 25.80 6.98 -21.69
CA GLU A 131 27.14 7.39 -22.08
C GLU A 131 27.93 7.94 -20.88
N GLN A 132 27.30 8.77 -20.05
CA GLN A 132 27.92 9.34 -18.85
C GLN A 132 28.31 8.25 -17.85
N TYR A 133 27.34 7.41 -17.45
CA TYR A 133 27.57 6.37 -16.46
C TYR A 133 28.53 5.30 -16.95
N SER A 134 28.56 4.99 -18.25
CA SER A 134 29.54 4.05 -18.81
C SER A 134 30.98 4.57 -18.65
N LYS A 135 31.20 5.88 -18.87
CA LYS A 135 32.52 6.50 -18.63
C LYS A 135 32.91 6.48 -17.15
N GLU A 136 31.96 6.81 -16.27
CA GLU A 136 32.21 6.79 -14.83
C GLU A 136 32.44 5.36 -14.31
N PHE A 137 31.70 4.38 -14.81
CA PHE A 137 31.85 2.96 -14.48
C PHE A 137 33.27 2.46 -14.79
N GLU A 138 33.82 2.76 -15.98
CA GLU A 138 35.19 2.37 -16.31
C GLU A 138 36.25 3.00 -15.40
N ILE A 139 36.03 4.26 -15.00
CA ILE A 139 36.95 4.97 -14.07
C ILE A 139 36.90 4.32 -12.69
N VAL A 140 35.70 4.09 -12.16
CA VAL A 140 35.51 3.49 -10.82
C VAL A 140 36.06 2.07 -10.79
N LYS A 141 35.73 1.25 -11.79
CA LYS A 141 36.23 -0.12 -11.90
C LYS A 141 37.75 -0.19 -11.91
N ARG A 142 38.41 0.70 -12.66
CA ARG A 142 39.88 0.77 -12.68
C ARG A 142 40.46 1.14 -11.32
N LYS A 143 39.86 2.10 -10.60
CA LYS A 143 40.30 2.48 -9.25
C LYS A 143 40.15 1.34 -8.26
N GLU A 144 39.04 0.61 -8.30
CA GLU A 144 38.80 -0.56 -7.46
C GLU A 144 39.83 -1.67 -7.74
N GLU A 145 40.16 -1.92 -9.00
CA GLU A 145 41.20 -2.87 -9.41
C GLU A 145 42.61 -2.44 -8.97
N GLU A 146 42.97 -1.16 -9.14
CA GLU A 146 44.24 -0.59 -8.68
C GLU A 146 44.39 -0.64 -7.16
N GLU A 147 43.32 -0.35 -6.41
CA GLU A 147 43.31 -0.44 -4.96
C GLU A 147 43.48 -1.89 -4.48
N LYS A 148 42.81 -2.84 -5.14
CA LYS A 148 42.97 -4.28 -4.87
C LYS A 148 44.41 -4.74 -5.12
N GLU A 149 45.05 -4.26 -6.20
CA GLU A 149 46.46 -4.56 -6.48
C GLU A 149 47.41 -3.89 -5.48
N ARG A 150 47.12 -2.66 -5.06
CA ARG A 150 47.90 -1.94 -4.03
C ARG A 150 47.87 -2.67 -2.70
N LEU A 151 46.69 -3.10 -2.25
CA LEU A 151 46.52 -3.87 -1.02
C LEU A 151 47.31 -5.19 -1.09
N LYS A 152 47.23 -5.89 -2.22
CA LYS A 152 48.01 -7.12 -2.43
C LYS A 152 49.52 -6.90 -2.36
N LYS A 153 50.03 -5.82 -2.99
CA LYS A 153 51.45 -5.45 -2.91
C LYS A 153 51.88 -5.05 -1.50
N GLU A 154 51.00 -4.37 -0.76
CA GLU A 154 51.26 -3.98 0.63
C GLU A 154 51.35 -5.22 1.53
N ASP A 155 50.46 -6.19 1.36
CA ASP A 155 50.49 -7.47 2.08
C ASP A 155 51.74 -8.29 1.74
N ASP A 156 52.12 -8.35 0.45
CA ASP A 156 53.34 -9.02 0.00
C ASP A 156 54.60 -8.34 0.58
N LEU A 157 54.62 -7.01 0.67
CA LEU A 157 55.71 -6.24 1.27
C LEU A 157 55.82 -6.49 2.78
N LYS A 158 54.69 -6.44 3.51
CA LYS A 158 54.63 -6.75 4.95
C LYS A 158 55.14 -8.17 5.21
N MET A 159 54.76 -9.14 4.38
CA MET A 159 55.26 -10.52 4.46
C MET A 159 56.77 -10.58 4.21
N HIS A 160 57.27 -9.88 3.20
CA HIS A 160 58.69 -9.87 2.88
C HIS A 160 59.55 -9.16 3.93
N GLU A 161 59.04 -8.12 4.58
CA GLU A 161 59.69 -7.44 5.72
C GLU A 161 59.72 -8.32 6.97
N ALA A 162 58.63 -9.04 7.26
CA ALA A 162 58.58 -10.04 8.33
C ALA A 162 59.60 -11.18 8.12
N ILE A 163 59.78 -11.64 6.88
CA ILE A 163 60.79 -12.65 6.54
C ILE A 163 62.23 -12.09 6.69
N ARG A 164 62.45 -10.81 6.36
CA ARG A 164 63.77 -10.17 6.45
C ARG A 164 64.19 -9.90 7.90
N SER A 165 63.26 -9.51 8.77
CA SER A 165 63.53 -9.32 10.20
C SER A 165 63.85 -10.64 10.90
N ALA A 166 63.22 -11.75 10.48
CA ALA A 166 63.51 -13.09 10.97
C ALA A 166 64.94 -13.59 10.61
N LYS A 167 65.53 -13.13 9.50
CA LYS A 167 66.88 -13.53 9.07
C LYS A 167 68.03 -12.82 9.80
N LYS A 168 67.80 -11.68 10.45
CA LYS A 168 68.86 -10.87 11.10
C LYS A 168 69.27 -11.34 12.50
N PHE A 169 68.57 -12.30 13.09
CA PHE A 169 68.83 -12.77 14.46
C PHE A 169 69.03 -14.29 14.47
N GLY A 170 70.28 -14.73 14.34
CA GLY A 170 70.64 -16.16 14.40
C GLY A 170 70.12 -16.84 15.67
N ILE A 171 69.58 -18.06 15.49
CA ILE A 171 69.09 -19.06 16.47
C ILE A 171 67.97 -18.57 17.42
N ILE A 172 68.06 -17.37 18.00
CA ILE A 172 67.01 -16.77 18.83
C ILE A 172 65.78 -16.39 17.99
N ALA A 173 65.94 -15.89 16.75
CA ALA A 173 64.77 -15.71 15.88
C ALA A 173 64.20 -17.01 15.34
N GLY A 174 64.94 -18.12 15.36
CA GLY A 174 64.35 -19.43 15.05
C GLY A 174 63.30 -19.80 16.10
N ILE A 175 63.64 -19.63 17.39
CA ILE A 175 62.74 -19.92 18.52
C ILE A 175 61.64 -18.87 18.64
N VAL A 176 61.95 -17.58 18.44
CA VAL A 176 60.93 -16.52 18.44
C VAL A 176 60.03 -16.63 17.21
N LEU A 177 60.51 -17.04 16.03
CA LEU A 177 59.67 -17.32 14.87
C LEU A 177 58.85 -18.59 15.08
N LEU A 178 59.37 -19.63 15.75
CA LEU A 178 58.58 -20.80 16.12
C LEU A 178 57.53 -20.46 17.17
N LEU A 179 57.85 -19.62 18.15
CA LEU A 179 56.90 -19.13 19.14
C LEU A 179 55.91 -18.15 18.52
N ILE A 180 56.30 -17.31 17.56
CA ILE A 180 55.41 -16.43 16.80
C ILE A 180 54.59 -17.26 15.82
N ILE A 181 55.10 -18.34 15.21
CA ILE A 181 54.32 -19.26 14.37
C ILE A 181 53.39 -20.10 15.24
N LEU A 182 53.79 -20.52 16.43
CA LEU A 182 52.93 -21.21 17.39
C LEU A 182 51.91 -20.26 17.99
N PHE A 183 52.25 -18.99 18.21
CA PHE A 183 51.36 -17.95 18.71
C PHE A 183 50.44 -17.43 17.61
N TYR A 184 50.91 -17.28 16.37
CA TYR A 184 50.09 -17.02 15.19
C TYR A 184 49.23 -18.22 14.87
N SER A 185 49.74 -19.45 14.99
CA SER A 185 48.94 -20.67 14.85
C SER A 185 47.94 -20.77 15.98
N PHE A 186 48.26 -20.35 17.20
CA PHE A 186 47.37 -20.29 18.37
C PHE A 186 46.33 -19.17 18.24
N ILE A 187 46.67 -18.03 17.64
CA ILE A 187 45.74 -16.95 17.27
C ILE A 187 44.88 -17.37 16.04
N TYR A 188 45.43 -18.14 15.11
CA TYR A 188 44.67 -18.78 14.02
C TYR A 188 43.81 -19.94 14.55
N PHE A 189 44.23 -20.59 15.65
CA PHE A 189 43.49 -21.62 16.40
C PHE A 189 42.46 -21.01 17.35
N SER A 190 42.62 -19.74 17.73
CA SER A 190 41.65 -19.02 18.57
C SER A 190 40.44 -18.53 17.77
N LYS A 191 40.45 -18.69 16.44
CA LYS A 191 39.21 -18.67 15.65
C LYS A 191 38.40 -19.91 16.02
N PHE A 192 37.11 -19.74 16.32
CA PHE A 192 36.23 -20.81 16.78
C PHE A 192 36.22 -21.94 15.74
N ASN A 193 36.73 -23.12 16.12
CA ASN A 193 37.07 -24.22 15.21
C ASN A 193 35.86 -25.13 14.98
N ILE A 194 35.73 -25.66 13.77
CA ILE A 194 34.60 -26.46 13.23
C ILE A 194 34.20 -27.65 14.11
N ASN A 195 35.12 -28.16 14.95
CA ASN A 195 34.84 -29.23 15.92
C ASN A 195 33.76 -28.85 16.97
N SER A 196 33.38 -27.58 17.04
CA SER A 196 32.27 -27.09 17.87
C SER A 196 30.87 -27.44 17.33
N PHE A 197 30.78 -27.98 16.12
CA PHE A 197 29.53 -28.44 15.48
C PHE A 197 29.37 -29.97 15.47
N GLU A 198 30.28 -30.72 16.10
CA GLU A 198 30.21 -32.20 16.11
C GLU A 198 29.02 -32.76 16.90
N LYS A 199 28.46 -31.97 17.83
CA LYS A 199 27.33 -32.37 18.65
C LYS A 199 26.17 -31.42 18.43
N MET A 200 25.06 -31.98 17.98
CA MET A 200 23.83 -31.26 17.70
C MET A 200 22.74 -31.60 18.74
N ASN A 201 21.91 -30.62 19.05
CA ASN A 201 20.68 -30.75 19.80
C ASN A 201 19.48 -30.66 18.86
N LYS A 202 18.40 -31.37 19.20
CA LYS A 202 17.13 -31.22 18.49
C LYS A 202 16.47 -29.90 18.87
N ALA A 203 15.89 -29.24 17.89
CA ALA A 203 15.11 -28.03 18.00
C ALA A 203 13.84 -28.16 17.14
N THR A 204 12.87 -27.29 17.41
CA THR A 204 11.58 -27.28 16.74
C THR A 204 11.10 -25.87 16.51
N LEU A 205 10.62 -25.60 15.30
CA LEU A 205 9.95 -24.35 14.92
C LEU A 205 8.67 -24.74 14.15
N HIS A 206 7.49 -24.47 14.71
CA HIS A 206 6.19 -24.81 14.10
C HIS A 206 6.06 -26.26 13.63
N GLY A 207 6.52 -27.18 14.47
CA GLY A 207 6.52 -28.61 14.17
C GLY A 207 7.65 -29.07 13.24
N LEU A 208 8.37 -28.17 12.54
CA LEU A 208 9.59 -28.53 11.82
C LEU A 208 10.67 -28.91 12.84
N ASN A 209 11.03 -30.20 12.88
CA ASN A 209 12.20 -30.65 13.63
C ASN A 209 13.48 -30.38 12.83
N TYR A 210 14.49 -29.85 13.51
CA TYR A 210 15.83 -29.63 12.97
C TYR A 210 16.89 -29.77 14.07
N GLU A 211 18.15 -29.67 13.68
CA GLU A 211 19.28 -29.80 14.57
C GLU A 211 20.10 -28.50 14.63
N VAL A 212 20.53 -28.11 15.84
CA VAL A 212 21.37 -26.93 16.10
C VAL A 212 22.58 -27.34 16.93
N PRO A 213 23.78 -26.77 16.74
CA PRO A 213 24.94 -27.11 17.56
C PRO A 213 24.68 -26.90 19.05
N THR A 214 25.12 -27.86 19.87
CA THR A 214 25.07 -27.78 21.35
C THR A 214 25.83 -26.59 21.94
N THR A 215 26.74 -26.00 21.17
CA THR A 215 27.54 -24.82 21.55
C THR A 215 26.77 -23.51 21.39
N PHE A 216 25.67 -23.54 20.65
CA PHE A 216 24.77 -22.41 20.49
C PHE A 216 23.70 -22.45 21.59
N SER A 217 23.44 -21.30 22.20
CA SER A 217 22.40 -21.12 23.20
C SER A 217 21.23 -20.38 22.57
N GLU A 218 20.02 -20.86 22.82
CA GLU A 218 18.80 -20.18 22.39
C GLU A 218 18.71 -18.79 23.03
N ILE A 219 18.34 -17.79 22.25
CA ILE A 219 18.14 -16.42 22.69
C ILE A 219 16.74 -15.95 22.35
N GLU A 220 16.23 -15.00 23.13
CA GLU A 220 14.91 -14.44 22.95
C GLU A 220 14.81 -13.71 21.60
N SER A 221 13.78 -14.05 20.83
CA SER A 221 13.50 -13.41 19.55
C SER A 221 12.57 -12.20 19.75
N PRO A 222 12.82 -11.05 19.10
CA PRO A 222 11.93 -9.90 19.15
C PRO A 222 10.60 -10.16 18.44
N SER A 223 10.55 -11.14 17.52
CA SER A 223 9.31 -11.74 17.05
C SER A 223 9.21 -13.14 17.66
N GLU A 224 8.28 -13.32 18.62
CA GLU A 224 8.15 -14.58 19.37
C GLU A 224 7.80 -15.77 18.47
N ASP A 225 7.30 -15.51 17.26
CA ASP A 225 6.53 -16.48 16.52
C ASP A 225 7.09 -16.86 15.13
N THR A 226 8.06 -16.17 14.51
CA THR A 226 8.56 -16.50 13.14
C THR A 226 9.97 -17.06 13.08
N ILE A 227 10.75 -16.90 14.15
CA ILE A 227 12.21 -17.07 14.11
C ILE A 227 12.66 -17.82 15.35
N ALA A 228 13.46 -18.86 15.16
CA ALA A 228 14.26 -19.42 16.22
C ALA A 228 15.68 -18.83 16.16
N ARG A 229 16.14 -18.22 17.24
CA ARG A 229 17.45 -17.58 17.33
C ARG A 229 18.35 -18.29 18.31
N TYR A 230 19.60 -18.44 17.89
CA TYR A 230 20.64 -19.02 18.72
C TYR A 230 21.90 -18.18 18.62
N SER A 231 22.59 -17.97 19.72
CA SER A 231 23.86 -17.25 19.73
C SER A 231 24.98 -18.12 20.30
N ILE A 232 26.20 -17.75 19.94
CA ILE A 232 27.39 -18.27 20.57
C ILE A 232 28.26 -17.14 21.10
N GLU A 233 28.69 -17.28 22.35
CA GLU A 233 29.49 -16.28 23.05
C GLU A 233 30.89 -16.78 23.38
N GLN A 234 31.86 -15.88 23.26
CA GLN A 234 33.22 -16.08 23.75
C GLN A 234 33.67 -14.85 24.51
N ASN A 235 34.19 -15.02 25.73
CA ASN A 235 34.65 -13.92 26.58
C ASN A 235 33.60 -12.81 26.78
N ARG A 236 32.31 -13.18 26.89
CA ARG A 236 31.15 -12.26 27.01
C ARG A 236 30.91 -11.39 25.78
N LYS A 237 31.34 -11.85 24.61
CA LYS A 237 31.07 -11.23 23.33
C LYS A 237 30.37 -12.24 22.43
N VAL A 238 29.28 -11.81 21.79
CA VAL A 238 28.57 -12.63 20.79
C VAL A 238 29.44 -12.73 19.55
N MET A 239 29.77 -13.95 19.15
CA MET A 239 30.64 -14.24 18.01
C MET A 239 29.84 -14.56 16.75
N ALA A 240 28.71 -15.24 16.90
CA ALA A 240 27.75 -15.48 15.83
C ALA A 240 26.31 -15.63 16.36
N VAL A 241 25.35 -15.36 15.48
CA VAL A 241 23.92 -15.58 15.66
C VAL A 241 23.43 -16.44 14.50
N LEU A 242 22.77 -17.55 14.81
CA LEU A 242 22.07 -18.41 13.87
C LEU A 242 20.58 -18.16 14.00
N GLU A 243 19.92 -17.96 12.86
CA GLU A 243 18.48 -17.82 12.76
C GLU A 243 17.91 -18.91 11.87
N VAL A 244 16.83 -19.55 12.32
CA VAL A 244 15.95 -20.35 11.46
C VAL A 244 14.66 -19.57 11.31
N VAL A 245 14.35 -19.16 10.09
CA VAL A 245 13.30 -18.21 9.74
C VAL A 245 12.28 -18.91 8.84
N TYR A 246 11.01 -18.69 9.12
CA TYR A 246 9.91 -19.05 8.23
C TYR A 246 9.79 -18.01 7.10
N THR A 247 9.88 -18.42 5.82
CA THR A 247 9.75 -17.51 4.66
C THR A 247 8.34 -17.59 4.05
N GLU A 248 7.71 -16.43 3.87
CA GLU A 248 6.28 -16.31 3.53
C GLU A 248 5.98 -16.27 2.02
N ASP A 249 6.99 -16.29 1.16
CA ASP A 249 6.92 -15.67 -0.18
C ASP A 249 6.29 -16.50 -1.31
N TYR A 250 5.58 -17.58 -0.98
CA TYR A 250 4.79 -18.35 -1.94
C TYR A 250 3.71 -17.55 -2.72
N ASP A 251 2.75 -17.00 -1.96
CA ASP A 251 1.36 -16.89 -2.45
C ASP A 251 0.44 -16.00 -1.56
N LEU A 252 1.01 -15.07 -0.78
CA LEU A 252 0.28 -14.18 0.13
C LEU A 252 0.51 -12.72 -0.28
N GLU A 253 -0.55 -11.93 -0.38
CA GLU A 253 -0.40 -10.49 -0.60
C GLU A 253 0.13 -9.83 0.68
N TYR A 254 1.29 -9.18 0.55
CA TYR A 254 2.06 -8.39 1.51
C TYR A 254 1.21 -7.77 2.64
N ASN A 255 1.30 -8.32 3.87
CA ASN A 255 0.77 -7.68 5.09
C ASN A 255 1.89 -6.90 5.81
N LYS A 256 1.52 -5.83 6.53
CA LYS A 256 2.40 -4.99 7.36
C LYS A 256 3.22 -5.76 8.39
N GLU A 257 2.85 -6.97 8.76
CA GLU A 257 3.65 -7.82 9.66
C GLU A 257 4.96 -8.30 9.02
N GLN A 258 5.08 -8.27 7.68
CA GLN A 258 6.36 -8.53 6.99
C GLN A 258 7.44 -7.47 7.28
N GLU A 259 7.05 -6.31 7.82
CA GLU A 259 7.98 -5.32 8.35
C GLU A 259 8.79 -5.89 9.53
N HIS A 260 8.27 -6.88 10.28
CA HIS A 260 8.97 -7.53 11.38
C HIS A 260 10.16 -8.40 10.95
N ILE A 261 10.12 -9.04 9.78
CA ILE A 261 11.28 -9.81 9.25
C ILE A 261 12.40 -8.84 8.82
N ALA A 262 12.04 -7.67 8.28
CA ALA A 262 13.00 -6.61 7.98
C ALA A 262 13.55 -5.95 9.26
N ASP A 263 12.73 -5.74 10.28
CA ASP A 263 13.14 -5.19 11.59
C ASP A 263 13.99 -6.18 12.41
N ALA A 264 13.82 -7.49 12.22
CA ALA A 264 14.66 -8.53 12.83
C ALA A 264 16.15 -8.33 12.50
N SER A 265 16.46 -7.85 11.27
CA SER A 265 17.82 -7.52 10.81
C SER A 265 18.40 -6.28 11.52
N LYS A 266 17.55 -5.37 12.00
CA LYS A 266 17.94 -4.13 12.68
C LYS A 266 18.46 -4.41 14.09
N GLY A 267 17.82 -5.32 14.82
CA GLY A 267 18.28 -5.77 16.14
C GLY A 267 19.62 -6.52 16.09
N ILE A 268 19.91 -7.22 15.00
CA ILE A 268 21.17 -7.96 14.83
C ILE A 268 22.37 -7.01 14.67
N SER A 269 22.18 -5.84 14.06
CA SER A 269 23.23 -4.82 13.97
C SER A 269 23.66 -4.25 15.34
N GLU A 270 22.81 -4.35 16.35
CA GLU A 270 23.15 -4.03 17.75
C GLU A 270 23.91 -5.17 18.45
N ILE A 271 23.69 -6.43 18.03
CA ILE A 271 24.31 -7.64 18.60
C ILE A 271 25.68 -7.92 17.95
N ILE A 272 25.80 -7.78 16.62
CA ILE A 272 27.03 -7.96 15.84
C ILE A 272 27.19 -6.75 14.88
N PRO A 273 28.19 -5.87 15.08
CA PRO A 273 28.35 -4.64 14.28
C PRO A 273 29.07 -4.81 12.93
N SER A 274 29.57 -5.99 12.59
CA SER A 274 30.37 -6.24 11.37
C SER A 274 29.97 -7.57 10.72
N ASN A 275 29.16 -7.53 9.67
CA ASN A 275 28.36 -8.68 9.28
C ASN A 275 28.88 -9.34 8.00
N ASN A 276 29.62 -10.44 8.16
CA ASN A 276 29.53 -11.49 7.14
C ASN A 276 28.21 -12.23 7.39
N CYS A 277 27.45 -12.44 6.32
CA CYS A 277 26.17 -13.14 6.35
C CYS A 277 26.25 -14.36 5.43
N VAL A 278 25.81 -15.51 5.93
CA VAL A 278 25.65 -16.75 5.17
C VAL A 278 24.20 -17.18 5.26
N GLU A 279 23.58 -17.47 4.12
CA GLU A 279 22.15 -17.73 4.00
C GLU A 279 21.91 -18.90 3.04
N LEU A 280 20.99 -19.79 3.41
CA LEU A 280 20.50 -20.85 2.53
C LEU A 280 19.02 -21.14 2.87
N GLU A 281 18.26 -21.61 1.89
CA GLU A 281 16.81 -21.80 1.97
C GLU A 281 16.44 -23.22 1.51
N ASP A 282 15.43 -23.81 2.14
CA ASP A 282 14.82 -25.08 1.73
C ASP A 282 13.29 -25.04 1.96
N CYS A 283 12.53 -25.78 1.15
CA CYS A 283 11.07 -25.69 1.14
C CYS A 283 10.42 -27.05 1.32
N PHE A 284 9.38 -27.10 2.16
CA PHE A 284 8.56 -28.28 2.41
C PHE A 284 7.09 -27.94 2.21
N ASP A 285 6.43 -28.69 1.32
CA ASP A 285 5.04 -28.45 0.93
C ASP A 285 4.83 -27.03 0.38
N SER A 286 3.96 -26.22 0.98
CA SER A 286 3.67 -24.83 0.58
C SER A 286 4.49 -23.78 1.33
N SER A 287 5.52 -24.19 2.07
CA SER A 287 6.22 -23.33 3.02
C SER A 287 7.73 -23.44 2.87
N CYS A 288 8.42 -22.31 2.98
CA CYS A 288 9.86 -22.25 2.85
C CYS A 288 10.48 -21.83 4.20
N PHE A 289 11.68 -22.34 4.44
CA PHE A 289 12.46 -22.08 5.64
C PHE A 289 13.85 -21.65 5.23
N LYS A 290 14.32 -20.61 5.90
CA LYS A 290 15.63 -20.04 5.68
C LYS A 290 16.49 -20.21 6.92
N VAL A 291 17.75 -20.57 6.73
CA VAL A 291 18.77 -20.52 7.79
C VAL A 291 19.75 -19.41 7.49
N VAL A 292 19.92 -18.49 8.42
CA VAL A 292 20.84 -17.35 8.32
C VAL A 292 21.85 -17.42 9.46
N VAL A 293 23.12 -17.18 9.15
CA VAL A 293 24.16 -17.00 10.17
C VAL A 293 24.81 -15.65 9.98
N TYR A 294 24.74 -14.84 11.04
CA TYR A 294 25.45 -13.59 11.19
C TYR A 294 26.68 -13.84 12.05
N GLU A 295 27.86 -13.48 11.58
CA GLU A 295 29.10 -13.65 12.34
C GLU A 295 29.87 -12.34 12.42
N GLU A 296 30.59 -12.16 13.52
CA GLU A 296 31.67 -11.16 13.53
C GLU A 296 32.67 -11.52 12.43
N LYS A 297 33.12 -10.52 11.66
CA LYS A 297 34.10 -10.71 10.60
C LYS A 297 35.26 -11.58 11.10
N ASP A 298 35.46 -12.72 10.43
CA ASP A 298 36.51 -13.69 10.75
C ASP A 298 36.43 -14.38 12.13
N GLY A 299 35.31 -14.22 12.85
CA GLY A 299 35.10 -14.67 14.23
C GLY A 299 34.78 -16.16 14.37
N VAL A 300 34.07 -16.74 13.40
CA VAL A 300 33.72 -18.16 13.34
C VAL A 300 34.21 -18.75 12.02
N ARG A 301 34.59 -20.03 12.02
CA ARG A 301 34.97 -20.75 10.79
C ARG A 301 33.96 -21.84 10.48
N GLY A 302 33.62 -21.97 9.19
CA GLY A 302 32.75 -23.03 8.68
C GLY A 302 31.26 -22.75 8.84
N THR A 303 30.87 -21.47 8.91
CA THR A 303 29.47 -21.04 8.96
C THR A 303 28.68 -21.49 7.73
N ASP A 304 29.29 -21.56 6.54
CA ASP A 304 28.71 -22.21 5.34
C ASP A 304 28.32 -23.67 5.59
N ALA A 305 29.25 -24.45 6.15
CA ALA A 305 29.01 -25.87 6.43
C ALA A 305 27.99 -26.05 7.56
N LEU A 306 27.92 -25.12 8.52
CA LEU A 306 26.90 -25.11 9.56
C LEU A 306 25.51 -24.92 8.96
N VAL A 307 25.31 -23.88 8.14
CA VAL A 307 24.03 -23.59 7.48
C VAL A 307 23.56 -24.81 6.67
N GLU A 308 24.45 -25.40 5.87
CA GLU A 308 24.13 -26.63 5.13
C GLU A 308 23.75 -27.80 6.04
N THR A 309 24.41 -27.95 7.18
CA THR A 309 24.16 -29.06 8.12
C THR A 309 22.79 -28.90 8.77
N VAL A 310 22.44 -27.68 9.19
CA VAL A 310 21.12 -27.39 9.78
C VAL A 310 20.03 -27.67 8.75
N ILE A 311 20.18 -27.21 7.51
CA ILE A 311 19.17 -27.48 6.46
C ILE A 311 19.05 -28.95 6.12
N LYS A 312 20.16 -29.68 6.00
CA LYS A 312 20.13 -31.15 5.79
C LYS A 312 19.48 -31.91 6.94
N SER A 313 19.38 -31.30 8.13
CA SER A 313 18.73 -31.90 9.30
C SER A 313 17.22 -31.68 9.36
N PHE A 314 16.67 -30.85 8.46
CA PHE A 314 15.25 -30.57 8.40
C PHE A 314 14.45 -31.84 8.13
N ASP A 315 13.57 -32.21 9.06
CA ASP A 315 12.60 -33.28 8.86
C ASP A 315 11.28 -32.70 8.35
N GLY A 316 11.20 -32.51 7.04
CA GLY A 316 9.99 -32.00 6.38
C GLY A 316 8.73 -32.83 6.63
N ASN A 317 8.84 -34.11 7.01
CA ASN A 317 7.66 -34.93 7.35
C ASN A 317 7.09 -34.58 8.73
N SER A 318 7.89 -33.97 9.59
CA SER A 318 7.43 -33.50 10.90
C SER A 318 6.75 -32.14 10.84
N TYR A 319 7.03 -31.38 9.78
CA TYR A 319 6.40 -30.09 9.58
C TYR A 319 4.88 -30.24 9.44
N THR A 320 4.16 -29.50 10.27
CA THR A 320 2.70 -29.36 10.15
C THR A 320 2.44 -27.89 9.95
N ASN A 321 1.89 -27.53 8.79
CA ASN A 321 1.57 -26.14 8.50
C ASN A 321 0.56 -25.62 9.55
N PRO A 322 0.93 -24.64 10.39
CA PRO A 322 0.01 -24.10 11.39
C PRO A 322 -1.08 -23.22 10.78
N ARG A 323 -1.04 -22.97 9.46
CA ARG A 323 -2.03 -22.20 8.71
C ARG A 323 -3.43 -22.76 8.93
N SER A 324 -4.23 -21.98 9.64
CA SER A 324 -5.68 -22.16 9.69
C SER A 324 -6.33 -21.11 8.78
N GLY A 325 -7.10 -21.57 7.79
CA GLY A 325 -7.96 -20.68 7.01
C GLY A 325 -9.09 -20.18 7.89
N GLU A 326 -9.26 -18.86 8.01
CA GLU A 326 -10.37 -18.25 8.74
C GLU A 326 -11.66 -18.19 7.90
N GLY A 327 -11.58 -18.63 6.64
CA GLY A 327 -12.68 -18.73 5.70
C GLY A 327 -12.47 -17.90 4.45
N ILE A 328 -13.04 -18.40 3.36
CA ILE A 328 -13.04 -17.74 2.06
C ILE A 328 -14.17 -16.71 2.05
N ILE A 329 -13.87 -15.50 1.57
CA ILE A 329 -14.79 -14.38 1.40
C ILE A 329 -14.74 -13.91 -0.05
N ALA A 330 -15.90 -13.67 -0.64
CA ALA A 330 -16.02 -13.02 -1.93
C ALA A 330 -16.69 -11.65 -1.78
N THR A 331 -16.17 -10.65 -2.51
CA THR A 331 -16.72 -9.29 -2.54
C THR A 331 -16.87 -8.79 -3.98
N TYR A 332 -17.82 -7.87 -4.19
CA TYR A 332 -18.12 -7.28 -5.49
C TYR A 332 -18.10 -5.76 -5.40
N THR A 333 -17.25 -5.13 -6.21
CA THR A 333 -17.09 -3.66 -6.28
C THR A 333 -17.55 -3.08 -7.62
N GLY A 334 -18.08 -3.91 -8.52
CA GLY A 334 -18.62 -3.50 -9.80
C GLY A 334 -19.98 -2.77 -9.69
N SER A 335 -20.60 -2.52 -10.84
CA SER A 335 -21.87 -1.80 -10.92
C SER A 335 -23.01 -2.60 -10.29
N THR A 336 -23.76 -1.98 -9.38
CA THR A 336 -24.93 -2.61 -8.73
C THR A 336 -26.27 -2.12 -9.29
N LYS A 337 -26.28 -1.52 -10.48
CA LYS A 337 -27.51 -1.01 -11.11
C LYS A 337 -28.42 -2.16 -11.58
N ALA A 338 -29.71 -1.87 -11.70
CA ALA A 338 -30.67 -2.84 -12.19
C ALA A 338 -30.35 -3.24 -13.65
N GLY A 339 -30.49 -4.53 -13.95
CA GLY A 339 -30.18 -5.12 -15.25
C GLY A 339 -28.72 -5.48 -15.46
N VAL A 340 -27.80 -5.12 -14.54
CA VAL A 340 -26.42 -5.64 -14.56
C VAL A 340 -26.46 -7.13 -14.29
N THR A 341 -25.73 -7.89 -15.10
CA THR A 341 -25.55 -9.34 -14.90
C THR A 341 -24.16 -9.59 -14.34
N ILE A 342 -24.09 -10.32 -13.24
CA ILE A 342 -22.86 -10.77 -12.60
C ILE A 342 -22.58 -12.20 -13.06
N ASP A 343 -21.48 -12.38 -13.77
CA ASP A 343 -21.03 -13.62 -14.39
C ASP A 343 -19.49 -13.75 -14.34
N ALA A 344 -18.95 -14.79 -14.98
CA ALA A 344 -17.52 -15.09 -14.94
C ALA A 344 -16.61 -14.01 -15.55
N ASP A 345 -17.16 -13.14 -16.41
CA ASP A 345 -16.42 -12.06 -17.07
C ASP A 345 -16.59 -10.72 -16.34
N SER A 346 -17.36 -10.71 -15.24
CA SER A 346 -17.64 -9.50 -14.49
C SER A 346 -16.41 -9.01 -13.73
N GLU A 347 -16.01 -7.78 -14.02
CA GLU A 347 -14.97 -7.07 -13.29
C GLU A 347 -15.42 -6.71 -11.85
N GLY A 348 -14.45 -6.57 -10.95
CA GLY A 348 -14.69 -6.15 -9.56
C GLY A 348 -15.09 -7.27 -8.61
N ILE A 349 -14.98 -8.55 -9.01
CA ILE A 349 -15.08 -9.69 -8.08
C ILE A 349 -13.71 -9.96 -7.47
N LEU A 350 -13.64 -9.92 -6.14
CA LEU A 350 -12.45 -10.25 -5.37
C LEU A 350 -12.74 -11.41 -4.44
N VAL A 351 -12.06 -12.54 -4.65
CA VAL A 351 -12.15 -13.74 -3.81
C VAL A 351 -10.87 -13.85 -2.99
N THR A 352 -11.03 -13.79 -1.68
CA THR A 352 -9.92 -13.79 -0.74
C THR A 352 -10.15 -14.81 0.36
N GLU A 353 -9.07 -15.31 0.94
CA GLU A 353 -9.14 -16.04 2.19
C GLU A 353 -8.22 -15.37 3.18
N LYS A 354 -8.76 -15.16 4.38
CA LYS A 354 -7.96 -14.73 5.52
C LYS A 354 -7.32 -15.95 6.15
N PHE A 355 -6.05 -15.81 6.50
CA PHE A 355 -5.32 -16.86 7.19
C PHE A 355 -4.70 -16.31 8.45
N ASN A 356 -4.68 -17.17 9.45
CA ASN A 356 -3.93 -16.98 10.66
C ASN A 356 -3.02 -18.19 10.85
N THR A 357 -1.72 -17.95 10.83
CA THR A 357 -0.69 -18.98 11.04
C THR A 357 -0.33 -19.17 12.51
N GLY A 358 -0.98 -18.43 13.41
CA GLY A 358 -0.58 -18.25 14.81
C GLY A 358 0.57 -17.25 14.99
N VAL A 359 1.10 -16.74 13.88
CA VAL A 359 2.37 -16.02 13.79
C VAL A 359 2.23 -14.72 12.98
N ALA A 360 1.47 -14.79 11.90
CA ALA A 360 1.13 -13.67 11.04
C ALA A 360 -0.30 -13.82 10.51
N GLU A 361 -0.99 -12.69 10.39
CA GLU A 361 -2.25 -12.59 9.65
C GLU A 361 -1.93 -12.31 8.18
N GLY A 362 -2.70 -12.89 7.27
CA GLY A 362 -2.48 -12.69 5.84
C GLY A 362 -3.73 -12.87 5.01
N VAL A 363 -3.66 -12.38 3.77
CA VAL A 363 -4.74 -12.55 2.79
C VAL A 363 -4.16 -13.24 1.55
N LYS A 364 -4.80 -14.32 1.12
CA LYS A 364 -4.55 -14.90 -0.21
C LYS A 364 -5.66 -14.46 -1.14
N THR A 365 -5.28 -13.96 -2.31
CA THR A 365 -6.21 -13.68 -3.40
C THR A 365 -6.28 -14.89 -4.32
N TYR A 366 -7.50 -15.31 -4.66
CA TYR A 366 -7.73 -16.36 -5.64
C TYR A 366 -8.04 -15.73 -7.00
N THR A 367 -7.36 -16.22 -8.03
CA THR A 367 -7.63 -15.86 -9.44
C THR A 367 -8.39 -16.96 -10.17
N ASP A 368 -8.27 -18.21 -9.73
CA ASP A 368 -8.93 -19.37 -10.34
C ASP A 368 -10.22 -19.74 -9.59
N TRP A 369 -11.24 -18.89 -9.72
CA TRP A 369 -12.59 -19.09 -9.18
C TRP A 369 -13.63 -19.07 -10.30
N LYS A 370 -14.82 -19.61 -10.03
CA LYS A 370 -15.91 -19.69 -11.03
C LYS A 370 -17.25 -19.33 -10.42
N ILE A 371 -18.04 -18.53 -11.11
CA ILE A 371 -19.46 -18.35 -10.78
C ILE A 371 -20.24 -19.57 -11.25
N LYS A 372 -21.13 -20.09 -10.38
CA LYS A 372 -21.97 -21.24 -10.73
C LYS A 372 -23.03 -20.90 -11.76
N GLU A 373 -23.75 -19.82 -11.52
CA GLU A 373 -24.84 -19.35 -12.38
C GLU A 373 -24.80 -17.82 -12.44
N PRO A 374 -24.91 -17.22 -13.65
CA PRO A 374 -25.05 -15.77 -13.79
C PRO A 374 -26.27 -15.23 -13.05
N VAL A 375 -26.13 -14.05 -12.46
CA VAL A 375 -27.19 -13.40 -11.67
C VAL A 375 -27.44 -12.00 -12.21
N THR A 376 -28.65 -11.73 -12.69
CA THR A 376 -29.07 -10.39 -13.12
C THR A 376 -29.73 -9.64 -11.96
N LEU A 377 -29.20 -8.46 -11.62
CA LEU A 377 -29.70 -7.66 -10.51
C LEU A 377 -31.07 -7.03 -10.84
N ALA A 378 -32.04 -7.25 -9.96
CA ALA A 378 -33.36 -6.62 -10.02
C ALA A 378 -33.44 -5.42 -9.05
N SER A 379 -34.13 -4.35 -9.46
CA SER A 379 -34.29 -3.15 -8.63
C SER A 379 -34.87 -3.48 -7.26
N GLY A 380 -34.19 -3.03 -6.21
CA GLY A 380 -34.66 -3.15 -4.85
C GLY A 380 -34.44 -4.51 -4.18
N GLU A 381 -33.81 -5.45 -4.89
CA GLU A 381 -33.54 -6.79 -4.40
C GLU A 381 -32.06 -6.99 -4.05
N THR A 382 -31.82 -7.91 -3.13
CA THR A 382 -30.49 -8.47 -2.85
C THR A 382 -30.41 -9.83 -3.50
N SER A 383 -29.44 -10.02 -4.39
CA SER A 383 -29.21 -11.30 -5.06
C SER A 383 -27.97 -11.98 -4.49
N THR A 384 -28.04 -13.30 -4.30
CA THR A 384 -26.91 -14.10 -3.83
C THR A 384 -26.18 -14.71 -5.03
N VAL A 385 -24.89 -14.40 -5.15
CA VAL A 385 -23.98 -14.97 -6.16
C VAL A 385 -23.18 -16.09 -5.50
N ILE A 386 -23.13 -17.26 -6.15
CA ILE A 386 -22.37 -18.41 -5.64
C ILE A 386 -21.09 -18.58 -6.46
N ILE A 387 -19.96 -18.50 -5.76
CA ILE A 387 -18.61 -18.64 -6.33
C ILE A 387 -18.00 -19.94 -5.84
N SER A 388 -17.47 -20.73 -6.76
CA SER A 388 -16.74 -21.98 -6.49
C SER A 388 -15.25 -21.73 -6.58
N VAL A 389 -14.52 -22.07 -5.51
CA VAL A 389 -13.05 -22.01 -5.43
C VAL A 389 -12.54 -23.28 -4.75
N ASN A 390 -11.59 -23.98 -5.38
CA ASN A 390 -11.03 -25.24 -4.88
C ASN A 390 -12.08 -26.31 -4.48
N GLY A 391 -13.24 -26.32 -5.14
CA GLY A 391 -14.34 -27.23 -4.83
C GLY A 391 -15.20 -26.84 -3.62
N GLN A 392 -14.96 -25.67 -3.03
CA GLN A 392 -15.80 -25.06 -2.00
C GLN A 392 -16.67 -23.94 -2.60
N ASP A 393 -17.90 -23.83 -2.11
CA ASP A 393 -18.83 -22.77 -2.51
C ASP A 393 -18.84 -21.66 -1.47
N VAL A 394 -18.65 -20.41 -1.91
CA VAL A 394 -18.82 -19.20 -1.11
C VAL A 394 -19.95 -18.36 -1.68
N SER A 395 -20.79 -17.82 -0.80
CA SER A 395 -21.90 -16.93 -1.16
C SER A 395 -21.50 -15.48 -0.98
N MET A 396 -21.89 -14.64 -1.94
CA MET A 396 -21.73 -13.20 -1.91
C MET A 396 -23.07 -12.53 -2.20
N ASP A 397 -23.54 -11.71 -1.28
CA ASP A 397 -24.78 -10.97 -1.45
C ASP A 397 -24.52 -9.61 -2.09
N VAL A 398 -25.21 -9.32 -3.19
CA VAL A 398 -25.13 -8.06 -3.92
C VAL A 398 -26.49 -7.40 -3.91
N THR A 399 -26.56 -6.22 -3.29
CA THR A 399 -27.80 -5.41 -3.24
C THR A 399 -27.83 -4.44 -4.40
N CYS A 400 -28.93 -4.46 -5.17
CA CYS A 400 -29.11 -3.51 -6.25
C CYS A 400 -29.24 -2.08 -5.71
N SER A 401 -28.50 -1.14 -6.29
CA SER A 401 -28.55 0.28 -5.89
C SER A 401 -29.78 1.02 -6.40
N ASP A 402 -30.42 0.53 -7.46
CA ASP A 402 -31.68 1.09 -7.95
C ASP A 402 -32.84 0.62 -7.07
N LEU A 403 -33.61 1.58 -6.52
CA LEU A 403 -34.80 1.27 -5.74
C LEU A 403 -35.91 0.71 -6.63
N SER A 404 -36.62 -0.32 -6.14
CA SER A 404 -37.91 -0.71 -6.70
C SER A 404 -38.92 0.44 -6.64
N GLU A 405 -40.00 0.37 -7.43
CA GLU A 405 -41.06 1.38 -7.38
C GLU A 405 -41.60 1.58 -5.96
N SER A 406 -41.89 0.50 -5.23
CA SER A 406 -42.40 0.57 -3.85
C SER A 406 -41.40 1.26 -2.92
N GLN A 407 -40.13 0.84 -2.92
CA GLN A 407 -39.11 1.45 -2.05
C GLN A 407 -38.85 2.91 -2.39
N PHE A 408 -38.88 3.28 -3.68
CA PHE A 408 -38.77 4.67 -4.09
C PHE A 408 -39.94 5.50 -3.55
N LYS A 409 -41.18 5.01 -3.73
CA LYS A 409 -42.40 5.65 -3.19
C LYS A 409 -42.36 5.78 -1.65
N ASP A 410 -41.83 4.78 -0.96
CA ASP A 410 -41.67 4.79 0.50
C ASP A 410 -40.58 5.77 0.96
N SER A 411 -39.53 5.97 0.16
CA SER A 411 -38.48 6.96 0.43
C SER A 411 -38.97 8.40 0.26
N CYS A 412 -40.07 8.62 -0.46
CA CYS A 412 -40.63 9.95 -0.70
C CYS A 412 -41.36 10.51 0.53
N SER A 413 -40.96 11.71 0.94
CA SER A 413 -41.56 12.42 2.07
C SER A 413 -42.54 13.51 1.62
N ASN A 414 -43.50 13.85 2.50
CA ASN A 414 -44.29 15.07 2.32
C ASN A 414 -43.45 16.25 2.80
N LEU A 415 -43.24 17.24 1.94
CA LEU A 415 -42.55 18.48 2.31
C LEU A 415 -43.51 19.66 2.36
N ASP A 416 -43.25 20.57 3.29
CA ASP A 416 -44.00 21.82 3.42
C ASP A 416 -43.70 22.76 2.25
N TYR A 417 -44.76 23.20 1.58
CA TYR A 417 -44.68 24.07 0.40
C TYR A 417 -43.90 25.37 0.63
N LYS A 418 -44.13 26.04 1.76
CA LYS A 418 -43.49 27.33 2.08
C LYS A 418 -42.02 27.15 2.41
N ASN A 419 -41.65 26.01 3.00
CA ASN A 419 -40.26 25.70 3.27
C ASN A 419 -39.48 25.47 1.96
N GLN A 420 -40.06 24.76 0.98
CA GLN A 420 -39.41 24.60 -0.33
C GLN A 420 -39.21 25.93 -1.08
N LEU A 421 -40.14 26.88 -0.92
CA LEU A 421 -40.00 28.22 -1.50
C LEU A 421 -38.92 29.08 -0.81
N ARG A 422 -38.64 28.82 0.48
CA ARG A 422 -37.70 29.62 1.28
C ARG A 422 -36.27 29.06 1.26
N ALA A 423 -36.16 27.75 1.24
CA ALA A 423 -34.91 27.01 1.16
C ALA A 423 -35.04 26.06 -0.04
N SER A 424 -34.65 26.54 -1.22
CA SER A 424 -34.66 25.74 -2.44
C SER A 424 -33.82 24.48 -2.23
N SER A 425 -34.48 23.33 -2.05
CA SER A 425 -33.83 22.03 -2.01
C SER A 425 -33.86 21.39 -3.40
N THR A 426 -32.75 20.72 -3.76
CA THR A 426 -32.61 19.96 -5.00
C THR A 426 -32.13 18.57 -4.63
N GLY A 427 -32.73 17.53 -5.21
CA GLY A 427 -32.31 16.14 -4.97
C GLY A 427 -33.10 15.41 -3.87
N GLU A 428 -34.05 16.06 -3.20
CA GLU A 428 -34.85 15.41 -2.15
C GLU A 428 -36.00 14.60 -2.76
N HIS A 429 -36.23 13.37 -2.27
CA HIS A 429 -37.36 12.53 -2.67
C HIS A 429 -38.63 13.00 -1.98
N ILE A 430 -39.59 13.44 -2.79
CA ILE A 430 -40.86 14.01 -2.32
C ILE A 430 -42.04 13.30 -2.93
N LYS A 431 -43.16 13.35 -2.21
CA LYS A 431 -44.49 13.04 -2.75
C LYS A 431 -45.38 14.27 -2.63
N ILE A 432 -46.17 14.49 -3.67
CA ILE A 432 -47.23 15.50 -3.68
C ILE A 432 -48.53 14.83 -4.10
N TYR A 433 -49.63 15.26 -3.51
CA TYR A 433 -50.97 14.84 -3.90
C TYR A 433 -51.82 16.07 -4.19
N GLY A 434 -52.46 16.09 -5.36
CA GLY A 434 -53.51 17.05 -5.64
C GLY A 434 -53.91 17.10 -7.10
N LYS A 435 -54.47 18.23 -7.53
CA LYS A 435 -55.20 18.35 -8.78
C LYS A 435 -54.35 19.02 -9.85
N VAL A 436 -54.34 18.45 -11.07
CA VAL A 436 -53.73 19.05 -12.24
C VAL A 436 -54.59 20.24 -12.69
N ILE A 437 -54.06 21.44 -12.55
CA ILE A 437 -54.78 22.69 -12.85
C ILE A 437 -54.35 23.32 -14.17
N GLN A 438 -53.24 22.88 -14.74
CA GLN A 438 -52.77 23.36 -16.03
C GLN A 438 -51.77 22.38 -16.66
N ASP A 439 -52.00 22.05 -17.92
CA ASP A 439 -50.98 21.48 -18.81
C ASP A 439 -50.17 22.62 -19.44
N CYS A 440 -48.87 22.68 -19.13
CA CYS A 440 -47.96 23.69 -19.66
C CYS A 440 -47.25 23.23 -20.95
N GLY A 441 -47.53 22.02 -21.43
CA GLY A 441 -46.90 21.37 -22.57
C GLY A 441 -45.55 20.73 -22.21
N ASN A 442 -45.04 19.86 -23.11
CA ASN A 442 -43.74 19.19 -22.98
C ASN A 442 -43.56 18.42 -21.64
N GLY A 443 -44.63 17.79 -21.15
CA GLY A 443 -44.59 17.01 -19.91
C GLY A 443 -44.51 17.86 -18.63
N CYS A 444 -44.80 19.16 -18.73
CA CYS A 444 -44.81 20.08 -17.59
C CYS A 444 -46.24 20.37 -17.15
N PHE A 445 -46.55 20.13 -15.88
CA PHE A 445 -47.88 20.31 -15.30
C PHE A 445 -47.81 21.20 -14.06
N ARG A 446 -48.86 21.99 -13.83
CA ARG A 446 -49.08 22.65 -12.54
C ARG A 446 -50.06 21.81 -11.74
N ILE A 447 -49.63 21.40 -10.55
CA ILE A 447 -50.39 20.51 -9.66
C ILE A 447 -50.51 21.17 -8.30
N THR A 448 -51.71 21.22 -7.76
CA THR A 448 -51.95 21.76 -6.42
C THR A 448 -51.53 20.75 -5.35
N SER A 449 -51.17 21.20 -4.13
CA SER A 449 -51.07 20.29 -2.99
C SER A 449 -52.33 20.35 -2.12
N GLY A 450 -53.06 19.23 -1.98
CA GLY A 450 -54.09 19.05 -0.95
C GLY A 450 -55.45 19.73 -1.18
N GLY A 451 -55.74 20.27 -2.38
CA GLY A 451 -57.05 20.90 -2.66
C GLY A 451 -57.24 21.35 -4.12
N SER A 452 -58.43 21.86 -4.47
CA SER A 452 -58.75 22.36 -5.81
C SER A 452 -58.46 23.87 -6.00
N SER A 453 -57.73 24.50 -5.08
CA SER A 453 -57.42 25.94 -5.08
C SER A 453 -56.01 26.22 -5.59
N TRP A 454 -55.78 27.45 -6.08
CA TRP A 454 -54.50 27.93 -6.66
C TRP A 454 -53.46 28.33 -5.59
N ASP A 455 -53.61 27.88 -4.35
CA ASP A 455 -52.83 28.42 -3.22
C ASP A 455 -51.40 27.85 -3.17
N ASP A 456 -51.29 26.51 -3.19
CA ASP A 456 -50.01 25.80 -3.13
C ASP A 456 -49.84 24.99 -4.42
N VAL A 457 -49.03 25.51 -5.36
CA VAL A 457 -48.89 24.96 -6.71
C VAL A 457 -47.46 24.52 -6.97
N TYR A 458 -47.27 23.28 -7.39
CA TYR A 458 -45.99 22.73 -7.81
C TYR A 458 -45.89 22.71 -9.34
N MET A 459 -44.69 23.00 -9.85
CA MET A 459 -44.31 22.62 -11.20
C MET A 459 -43.85 21.16 -11.19
N VAL A 460 -44.49 20.32 -11.97
CA VAL A 460 -44.18 18.90 -12.07
C VAL A 460 -43.77 18.59 -13.49
N VAL A 461 -42.54 18.12 -13.65
CA VAL A 461 -42.02 17.64 -14.93
C VAL A 461 -42.09 16.11 -14.92
N THR A 462 -42.70 15.53 -15.94
CA THR A 462 -42.80 14.07 -16.09
C THR A 462 -42.77 13.68 -17.56
N THR A 463 -42.34 12.45 -17.84
CA THR A 463 -42.45 11.84 -19.17
C THR A 463 -43.79 11.11 -19.37
N SER A 464 -44.62 11.01 -18.33
CA SER A 464 -45.96 10.42 -18.43
C SER A 464 -46.86 11.25 -19.34
N SER A 465 -47.45 10.61 -20.36
CA SER A 465 -48.37 11.23 -21.31
C SER A 465 -49.84 11.16 -20.88
N ASP A 466 -50.13 10.45 -19.79
CA ASP A 466 -51.49 9.97 -19.49
C ASP A 466 -52.22 10.83 -18.46
N ILE A 467 -51.65 12.00 -18.15
CA ILE A 467 -52.18 12.96 -17.18
C ILE A 467 -52.77 14.13 -17.94
N VAL A 468 -54.00 14.50 -17.59
CA VAL A 468 -54.68 15.65 -18.20
C VAL A 468 -55.14 16.63 -17.13
N GLU A 469 -55.51 17.84 -17.57
CA GLU A 469 -56.17 18.81 -16.69
C GLU A 469 -57.40 18.20 -16.00
N ASP A 470 -57.63 18.63 -14.77
CA ASP A 470 -58.64 18.14 -13.83
C ASP A 470 -58.38 16.78 -13.15
N ASP A 471 -57.33 16.04 -13.52
CA ASP A 471 -56.97 14.81 -12.82
C ASP A 471 -56.47 15.04 -11.39
N TRP A 472 -56.82 14.12 -10.49
CA TRP A 472 -56.19 14.01 -9.18
C TRP A 472 -55.06 12.99 -9.28
N VAL A 473 -53.87 13.36 -8.83
CA VAL A 473 -52.70 12.51 -8.93
C VAL A 473 -51.85 12.59 -7.67
N THR A 474 -51.16 11.50 -7.36
CA THR A 474 -50.04 11.47 -6.44
C THR A 474 -48.75 11.34 -7.25
N CYS A 475 -47.89 12.35 -7.19
CA CYS A 475 -46.61 12.34 -7.89
C CYS A 475 -45.49 12.03 -6.90
N TYR A 476 -44.62 11.08 -7.25
CA TYR A 476 -43.43 10.69 -6.52
C TYR A 476 -42.20 11.02 -7.35
N GLY A 477 -41.26 11.76 -6.78
CA GLY A 477 -40.12 12.23 -7.55
C GLY A 477 -39.12 13.04 -6.74
N THR A 478 -38.28 13.77 -7.46
CA THR A 478 -37.14 14.47 -6.88
C THR A 478 -37.30 15.98 -7.05
N THR A 479 -37.03 16.77 -6.01
CA THR A 479 -37.07 18.23 -6.10
C THR A 479 -36.03 18.77 -7.08
N THR A 480 -36.43 19.74 -7.90
CA THR A 480 -35.56 20.42 -8.88
C THR A 480 -35.40 21.91 -8.55
N GLY A 481 -35.72 22.31 -7.32
CA GLY A 481 -35.62 23.70 -6.85
C GLY A 481 -36.87 24.53 -7.15
N ILE A 482 -36.68 25.81 -7.50
CA ILE A 482 -37.76 26.77 -7.73
C ILE A 482 -37.89 27.10 -9.21
N TYR A 483 -39.10 26.98 -9.75
CA TYR A 483 -39.46 27.42 -11.09
C TYR A 483 -40.09 28.82 -11.04
N THR A 484 -39.60 29.75 -11.87
CA THR A 484 -40.11 31.13 -11.95
C THR A 484 -40.64 31.45 -13.34
N TYR A 485 -41.87 31.97 -13.42
CA TYR A 485 -42.51 32.35 -14.68
C TYR A 485 -43.16 33.74 -14.59
N LYS A 486 -43.45 34.34 -15.75
CA LYS A 486 -44.22 35.59 -15.84
C LYS A 486 -45.70 35.28 -16.02
N THR A 487 -46.52 35.90 -15.19
CA THR A 487 -47.98 35.89 -15.32
C THR A 487 -48.44 36.69 -16.55
N VAL A 488 -49.69 36.49 -16.96
CA VAL A 488 -50.31 37.22 -18.09
C VAL A 488 -50.27 38.74 -17.88
N LEU A 489 -50.32 39.21 -16.63
CA LEU A 489 -50.23 40.62 -16.26
C LEU A 489 -48.77 41.12 -16.10
N GLY A 490 -47.77 40.29 -16.41
CA GLY A 490 -46.35 40.65 -16.42
C GLY A 490 -45.63 40.53 -15.09
N ALA A 491 -46.32 40.18 -13.99
CA ALA A 491 -45.68 39.92 -12.70
C ALA A 491 -44.94 38.57 -12.70
N SER A 492 -43.78 38.49 -12.05
CA SER A 492 -43.06 37.23 -11.85
C SER A 492 -43.66 36.44 -10.68
N GLN A 493 -43.85 35.15 -10.86
CA GLN A 493 -44.30 34.21 -9.84
C GLN A 493 -43.31 33.05 -9.74
N SER A 494 -42.98 32.64 -8.51
CA SER A 494 -42.11 31.51 -8.22
C SER A 494 -42.90 30.42 -7.51
N ILE A 495 -42.67 29.17 -7.92
CA ILE A 495 -43.30 27.95 -7.37
C ILE A 495 -42.23 26.86 -7.21
N PRO A 496 -42.35 25.93 -6.25
CA PRO A 496 -41.47 24.77 -6.17
C PRO A 496 -41.62 23.88 -7.41
N SER A 497 -40.57 23.11 -7.71
CA SER A 497 -40.50 22.25 -8.88
C SER A 497 -39.99 20.86 -8.54
N MET A 498 -40.52 19.84 -9.21
CA MET A 498 -40.07 18.46 -9.11
C MET A 498 -40.03 17.74 -10.46
N SER A 499 -39.18 16.74 -10.57
CA SER A 499 -39.20 15.73 -11.64
C SER A 499 -39.86 14.46 -11.10
N ALA A 500 -41.06 14.14 -11.58
CA ALA A 500 -41.83 12.98 -11.15
C ALA A 500 -41.41 11.72 -11.91
N LYS A 501 -41.00 10.70 -11.15
CA LYS A 501 -40.60 9.38 -11.65
C LYS A 501 -41.79 8.43 -11.74
N TYR A 502 -42.68 8.46 -10.74
CA TYR A 502 -43.90 7.64 -10.69
C TYR A 502 -45.12 8.50 -10.37
N ILE A 503 -46.26 8.18 -10.99
CA ILE A 503 -47.50 8.92 -10.80
C ILE A 503 -48.66 7.95 -10.68
N ASP A 504 -49.41 8.07 -9.59
CA ASP A 504 -50.62 7.31 -9.32
C ASP A 504 -51.84 8.22 -9.50
N ARG A 505 -52.90 7.74 -10.15
CA ARG A 505 -54.13 8.48 -10.45
C ARG A 505 -55.31 7.98 -9.61
#